data_AF-A0A5D2NTN7-F1
#
_entry.id   AF-A0A5D2NTN7-F1
#
_cell.length_a   1.000
_cell.length_b   1.000
_cell.length_c   1.000
_cell.angle_alpha   90.00
_cell.angle_beta   90.00
_cell.angle_gamma   90.00
#
_symmetry.space_group_name_H-M   'P 1'
#
loop_
_entity.id
_entity.type
_entity.pdbx_description
1 polymer ?
#
loop_
_entity_poly.entity_id
_entity_poly.type
_entity_poly.pdbx_seq_one_letter_code
_entity_poly.pdbx_strand_id
1 'polypeptide(L)'
;MKEAGLKLLSFPPDSPPLSIISAAKIAGIDLPIQTSSSASSPALSFSNGLKLHGNYVILRYIGRLAPIPNFYGDNAFHAAQIDEWLEYAPTISCGSEFENACGYMEVYLEKRTFFVSHYFSIADIAIWSGLAGTGQRWESIRKSNKYPNLVRWYNSISAEYSNPLMEVTALYVGKKGLGKPVAAKSKEVKNVTADSSDKAKAGSRSSSEIDLPDAEMGKVRLRFAPEPSGFLHIGHAKAALLNQYFAQRYHGEVILRFDDTNPTKESNEFVENLIKDVETLGIKYQKITYTSDYFSKLMALAEKLIKEGKAYVDDTPREQMQKERMDGIESKCRSNSIEENLKLWKEMIAGSERGLQCCLRGKLDMQDPNKSLRDPVYYRCNPIPHHRIGSKYKIYPTYDFACPFVDAEEGITHALRSSEYHDRNAQYHGIQEDMGMRKVHIYEFSRLNMVYTLLSKRKLLWFVQNGKVDGWDDPRFPTVQGIVRRGLKIEALIQFILEQA
;
A
#
# COMPACT_ATOMS: atom_id res chain seq x y z
N MET A 1 16.45 -45.13 2.44
CA MET A 1 17.87 -44.75 2.49
C MET A 1 18.02 -43.69 3.56
N LYS A 2 18.90 -43.87 4.56
CA LYS A 2 19.21 -42.78 5.51
C LYS A 2 19.77 -41.60 4.71
N GLU A 3 19.23 -40.40 4.90
CA GLU A 3 19.78 -39.19 4.27
C GLU A 3 21.27 -39.09 4.60
N ALA A 4 22.09 -39.02 3.56
CA ALA A 4 23.52 -38.85 3.72
C ALA A 4 23.77 -37.41 4.20
N GLY A 5 24.06 -37.24 5.48
CA GLY A 5 24.37 -35.92 6.05
C GLY A 5 25.53 -35.26 5.30
N LEU A 6 25.39 -33.95 5.08
CA LEU A 6 26.42 -33.06 4.51
C LEU A 6 27.68 -33.16 5.38
N LYS A 7 28.85 -33.35 4.74
CA LYS A 7 30.11 -33.51 5.46
C LYS A 7 31.05 -32.33 5.27
N LEU A 8 31.29 -31.92 4.03
CA LEU A 8 32.34 -30.94 3.73
C LEU A 8 32.18 -30.32 2.34
N LEU A 9 32.21 -28.99 2.26
CA LEU A 9 32.44 -28.26 1.02
C LEU A 9 33.93 -27.94 0.88
N SER A 10 34.55 -28.43 -0.20
CA SER A 10 35.94 -28.14 -0.55
C SER A 10 36.06 -27.33 -1.83
N PHE A 11 36.95 -26.34 -1.86
CA PHE A 11 37.18 -25.50 -3.05
C PHE A 11 38.60 -24.88 -3.10
N PRO A 12 39.04 -24.37 -4.26
CA PRO A 12 40.34 -23.71 -4.41
C PRO A 12 40.37 -22.37 -3.67
N PRO A 13 41.45 -22.00 -2.94
CA PRO A 13 41.52 -20.75 -2.18
C PRO A 13 41.25 -19.48 -3.01
N ASP A 14 41.66 -19.49 -4.29
CA ASP A 14 41.58 -18.34 -5.18
C ASP A 14 40.24 -18.25 -5.95
N SER A 15 39.34 -19.23 -5.76
CA SER A 15 38.03 -19.27 -6.41
C SER A 15 36.94 -19.74 -5.42
N PRO A 16 36.58 -18.89 -4.44
CA PRO A 16 35.54 -19.21 -3.48
C PRO A 16 34.16 -19.28 -4.17
N PRO A 17 33.37 -20.35 -3.98
CA PRO A 17 32.05 -20.48 -4.58
C PRO A 17 31.01 -19.65 -3.82
N LEU A 18 31.01 -18.34 -4.08
CA LEU A 18 30.17 -17.36 -3.37
C LEU A 18 28.69 -17.74 -3.38
N SER A 19 28.17 -18.27 -4.49
CA SER A 19 26.76 -18.66 -4.60
C SER A 19 26.39 -19.84 -3.71
N ILE A 20 27.26 -20.86 -3.60
CA ILE A 20 27.06 -22.01 -2.70
C ILE A 20 27.06 -21.55 -1.24
N ILE A 21 28.07 -20.77 -0.84
CA ILE A 21 28.24 -20.33 0.55
C ILE A 21 27.09 -19.40 0.95
N SER A 22 26.69 -18.48 0.07
CA SER A 22 25.57 -17.57 0.30
C SER A 22 24.25 -18.33 0.43
N ALA A 23 23.98 -19.28 -0.47
CA ALA A 23 22.76 -20.08 -0.41
C ALA A 23 22.68 -20.94 0.86
N ALA A 24 23.78 -21.58 1.26
CA ALA A 24 23.82 -22.39 2.48
C ALA A 24 23.55 -21.53 3.73
N LYS A 25 24.21 -20.36 3.84
CA LYS A 25 23.99 -19.44 4.97
C LYS A 25 22.57 -18.89 5.03
N ILE A 26 22.01 -18.49 3.88
CA ILE A 26 20.62 -18.00 3.82
C ILE A 26 19.63 -19.11 4.18
N ALA A 27 19.88 -20.35 3.72
CA ALA A 27 19.05 -21.51 4.02
C ALA A 27 19.24 -22.08 5.44
N GLY A 28 20.16 -21.53 6.24
CA GLY A 28 20.49 -22.08 7.56
C GLY A 28 21.10 -23.49 7.52
N ILE A 29 21.72 -23.88 6.40
CA ILE A 29 22.37 -25.17 6.22
C ILE A 29 23.80 -25.09 6.75
N ASP A 30 24.12 -25.89 7.76
CA ASP A 30 25.49 -26.02 8.25
C ASP A 30 26.36 -26.73 7.21
N LEU A 31 27.37 -26.02 6.72
CA LEU A 31 28.23 -26.47 5.63
C LEU A 31 29.68 -26.21 6.00
N PRO A 32 30.38 -27.20 6.60
CA PRO A 32 31.80 -27.09 6.90
C PRO A 32 32.61 -26.80 5.64
N ILE A 33 33.55 -25.85 5.72
CA ILE A 33 34.35 -25.38 4.57
C ILE A 33 35.82 -25.79 4.75
N GLN A 34 36.42 -26.34 3.68
CA GLN A 34 37.87 -26.57 3.60
C GLN A 34 38.43 -26.07 2.28
N THR A 35 39.43 -25.19 2.34
CA THR A 35 40.16 -24.77 1.13
C THR A 35 41.31 -25.74 0.82
N SER A 36 41.45 -26.15 -0.45
CA SER A 36 42.57 -26.98 -0.91
C SER A 36 43.17 -26.44 -2.20
N SER A 37 44.49 -26.22 -2.21
CA SER A 37 45.23 -25.75 -3.39
C SER A 37 45.29 -26.77 -4.53
N SER A 38 44.97 -28.04 -4.27
CA SER A 38 44.90 -29.11 -5.28
C SER A 38 43.52 -29.25 -5.94
N ALA A 39 42.50 -28.52 -5.48
CA ALA A 39 41.17 -28.57 -6.07
C ALA A 39 41.12 -27.73 -7.36
N SER A 40 40.43 -28.24 -8.39
CA SER A 40 40.16 -27.51 -9.64
C SER A 40 38.76 -26.88 -9.68
N SER A 41 37.82 -27.38 -8.89
CA SER A 41 36.44 -26.89 -8.79
C SER A 41 35.83 -27.21 -7.41
N PRO A 42 34.75 -26.52 -7.01
CA PRO A 42 34.05 -26.84 -5.77
C PRO A 42 33.53 -28.28 -5.76
N ALA A 43 33.71 -28.97 -4.65
CA ALA A 43 33.22 -30.33 -4.42
C ALA A 43 32.55 -30.45 -3.05
N LEU A 44 31.35 -31.02 -3.03
CA LEU A 44 30.59 -31.31 -1.83
C LEU A 44 30.67 -32.79 -1.51
N SER A 45 31.22 -33.13 -0.34
CA SER A 45 31.33 -34.52 0.13
C SER A 45 30.26 -34.85 1.16
N PHE A 46 29.78 -36.10 1.13
CA PHE A 46 28.78 -36.63 2.04
C PHE A 46 29.38 -37.61 3.06
N SER A 47 28.68 -37.81 4.17
CA SER A 47 29.06 -38.76 5.23
C SER A 47 29.23 -40.20 4.74
N ASN A 48 28.49 -40.60 3.71
CA ASN A 48 28.55 -41.93 3.08
C ASN A 48 29.65 -42.07 1.99
N GLY A 49 30.47 -41.04 1.78
CA GLY A 49 31.57 -41.06 0.80
C GLY A 49 31.20 -40.61 -0.61
N LEU A 50 29.93 -40.34 -0.92
CA LEU A 50 29.53 -39.74 -2.20
C LEU A 50 30.05 -38.30 -2.33
N LYS A 51 30.14 -37.81 -3.57
CA LYS A 51 30.56 -36.44 -3.89
C LYS A 51 29.75 -35.83 -5.04
N LEU A 52 29.48 -34.53 -4.95
CA LEU A 52 29.02 -33.69 -6.05
C LEU A 52 30.12 -32.69 -6.43
N HIS A 53 30.23 -32.38 -7.72
CA HIS A 53 31.27 -31.50 -8.26
C HIS A 53 30.65 -30.39 -9.10
N GLY A 54 31.24 -29.20 -9.03
CA GLY A 54 30.85 -28.04 -9.83
C GLY A 54 29.90 -27.10 -9.10
N ASN A 55 30.09 -25.80 -9.35
CA ASN A 55 29.42 -24.74 -8.60
C ASN A 55 27.89 -24.86 -8.65
N TYR A 56 27.33 -24.91 -9.86
CA TYR A 56 25.88 -24.92 -10.04
C TYR A 56 25.24 -26.27 -9.75
N VAL A 57 25.97 -27.39 -9.90
CA VAL A 57 25.48 -28.71 -9.49
C VAL A 57 25.23 -28.74 -7.98
N ILE A 58 26.20 -28.25 -7.21
CA ILE A 58 26.09 -28.18 -5.75
C ILE A 58 25.04 -27.14 -5.34
N LEU A 59 24.95 -26.00 -6.03
CA LEU A 59 23.93 -24.98 -5.76
C LEU A 59 22.50 -25.53 -5.96
N ARG A 60 22.26 -26.31 -7.03
CA ARG A 60 20.99 -26.99 -7.26
C ARG A 60 20.67 -27.98 -6.12
N TYR A 61 21.68 -28.70 -5.64
CA TYR A 61 21.52 -29.62 -4.51
C TYR A 61 21.11 -28.87 -3.22
N ILE A 62 21.79 -27.76 -2.91
CA ILE A 62 21.43 -26.88 -1.78
C ILE A 62 20.03 -26.33 -1.94
N GLY A 63 19.67 -25.86 -3.14
CA GLY A 63 18.34 -25.33 -3.43
C GLY A 63 17.22 -26.32 -3.11
N ARG A 64 17.42 -27.59 -3.44
CA ARG A 64 16.44 -28.67 -3.19
C ARG A 64 16.35 -29.09 -1.72
N LEU A 65 17.41 -28.91 -0.94
CA LEU A 65 17.44 -29.24 0.50
C LEU A 65 16.96 -28.09 1.39
N ALA A 66 17.03 -26.85 0.91
CA ALA A 66 16.76 -25.69 1.75
C ALA A 66 15.33 -25.72 2.30
N PRO A 67 15.13 -25.34 3.56
CA PRO A 67 13.79 -25.20 4.16
C PRO A 67 13.04 -23.95 3.68
N ILE A 68 13.57 -23.23 2.69
CA ILE A 68 12.98 -22.01 2.13
C ILE A 68 11.93 -22.42 1.08
N PRO A 69 10.67 -21.95 1.19
CA PRO A 69 9.63 -22.24 0.21
C PRO A 69 10.05 -21.85 -1.21
N ASN A 70 9.82 -22.75 -2.17
CA ASN A 70 10.02 -22.54 -3.60
C ASN A 70 11.45 -22.18 -4.03
N PHE A 71 12.45 -22.39 -3.17
CA PHE A 71 13.83 -21.96 -3.43
C PHE A 71 14.47 -22.60 -4.66
N TYR A 72 14.01 -23.81 -5.02
CA TYR A 72 14.32 -24.52 -6.27
C TYR A 72 13.08 -24.71 -7.17
N GLY A 73 12.09 -23.83 -7.07
CA GLY A 73 10.85 -23.89 -7.84
C GLY A 73 9.73 -24.66 -7.14
N ASP A 74 8.49 -24.26 -7.40
CA ASP A 74 7.27 -24.93 -6.93
C ASP A 74 6.71 -25.96 -7.94
N ASN A 75 7.20 -25.93 -9.19
CA ASN A 75 6.79 -26.81 -10.27
C ASN A 75 7.95 -27.00 -11.28
N ALA A 76 7.78 -27.95 -12.20
CA ALA A 76 8.82 -28.31 -13.18
C ALA A 76 9.21 -27.15 -14.11
N PHE A 77 8.27 -26.29 -14.47
CA PHE A 77 8.53 -25.13 -15.33
C PHE A 77 9.41 -24.09 -14.60
N HIS A 78 9.07 -23.74 -13.36
CA HIS A 78 9.90 -22.81 -12.59
C HIS A 78 11.28 -23.40 -12.25
N ALA A 79 11.38 -24.70 -11.96
CA ALA A 79 12.67 -25.36 -11.76
C ALA A 79 13.56 -25.28 -13.02
N ALA A 80 12.97 -25.44 -14.22
CA ALA A 80 13.68 -25.28 -15.48
C ALA A 80 14.14 -23.83 -15.73
N GLN A 81 13.32 -22.84 -15.39
CA GLN A 81 13.72 -21.42 -15.46
C GLN A 81 14.87 -21.10 -14.49
N ILE A 82 14.88 -21.72 -13.31
CA ILE A 82 16.02 -21.60 -12.40
C ILE A 82 17.28 -22.16 -13.06
N ASP A 83 17.19 -23.34 -13.68
CA ASP A 83 18.32 -23.97 -14.34
C ASP A 83 18.88 -23.11 -15.50
N GLU A 84 18.01 -22.46 -16.28
CA GLU A 84 18.39 -21.49 -17.32
C GLU A 84 19.23 -20.34 -16.73
N TRP A 85 18.78 -19.73 -15.62
CA TRP A 85 19.53 -18.65 -14.97
C TRP A 85 20.85 -19.10 -14.34
N LEU A 86 20.92 -20.33 -13.83
CA LEU A 86 22.17 -20.91 -13.33
C LEU A 86 23.18 -21.14 -14.45
N GLU A 87 22.72 -21.52 -15.65
CA GLU A 87 23.56 -21.65 -16.85
C GLU A 87 24.01 -20.30 -17.39
N TYR A 88 23.19 -19.26 -17.21
CA TYR A 88 23.50 -17.90 -17.60
C TYR A 88 24.48 -17.19 -16.65
N ALA A 89 24.39 -17.43 -15.34
CA ALA A 89 25.18 -16.74 -14.31
C ALA A 89 26.72 -16.66 -14.54
N PRO A 90 27.41 -17.67 -15.13
CA PRO A 90 28.83 -17.59 -15.48
C PRO A 90 29.20 -16.39 -16.37
N THR A 91 28.28 -15.92 -17.21
CA THR A 91 28.54 -14.79 -18.13
C THR A 91 28.92 -13.50 -17.39
N ILE A 92 28.46 -13.34 -16.14
CA ILE A 92 28.77 -12.19 -15.28
C ILE A 92 30.27 -12.16 -14.91
N SER A 93 30.92 -13.31 -14.79
CA SER A 93 32.36 -13.35 -14.49
C SER A 93 33.23 -13.14 -15.74
N CYS A 94 32.64 -13.11 -16.95
CA CYS A 94 33.39 -12.93 -18.19
C CYS A 94 33.67 -11.45 -18.47
N GLY A 95 34.95 -11.09 -18.59
CA GLY A 95 35.42 -9.70 -18.70
C GLY A 95 34.73 -8.89 -19.81
N SER A 96 34.60 -9.45 -21.01
CA SER A 96 33.99 -8.80 -22.17
C SER A 96 32.46 -8.79 -22.15
N GLU A 97 31.82 -9.80 -21.56
CA GLU A 97 30.36 -9.97 -21.60
C GLU A 97 29.61 -9.34 -20.41
N PHE A 98 30.32 -8.94 -19.35
CA PHE A 98 29.70 -8.44 -18.13
C PHE A 98 28.68 -7.31 -18.34
N GLU A 99 29.00 -6.32 -19.19
CA GLU A 99 28.08 -5.22 -19.44
C GLU A 99 26.87 -5.65 -20.28
N ASN A 100 27.07 -6.55 -21.24
CA ASN A 100 25.97 -7.16 -22.00
C ASN A 100 25.04 -7.94 -21.06
N ALA A 101 25.63 -8.69 -20.12
CA ALA A 101 24.88 -9.42 -19.11
C ALA A 101 24.08 -8.49 -18.19
N CYS A 102 24.70 -7.40 -17.73
CA CYS A 102 24.01 -6.37 -16.96
C CYS A 102 22.86 -5.72 -17.75
N GLY A 103 23.05 -5.43 -19.04
CA GLY A 103 22.01 -4.90 -19.92
C GLY A 103 20.84 -5.86 -20.14
N TYR A 104 21.12 -7.14 -20.35
CA TYR A 104 20.08 -8.17 -20.47
C TYR A 104 19.26 -8.29 -19.18
N MET A 105 19.93 -8.38 -18.03
CA MET A 105 19.25 -8.46 -16.73
C MET A 105 18.49 -7.18 -16.37
N GLU A 106 19.00 -6.00 -16.74
CA GLU A 106 18.30 -4.73 -16.56
C GLU A 106 16.94 -4.73 -17.26
N VAL A 107 16.90 -5.13 -18.54
CA VAL A 107 15.65 -5.23 -19.30
C VAL A 107 14.75 -6.33 -18.73
N TYR A 108 15.33 -7.46 -18.33
CA TYR A 108 14.56 -8.56 -17.74
C TYR A 108 13.84 -8.16 -16.45
N LEU A 109 14.51 -7.37 -15.61
CA LEU A 109 14.03 -6.89 -14.31
C LEU A 109 13.15 -5.63 -14.39
N GLU A 110 12.93 -5.06 -15.58
CA GLU A 110 12.05 -3.90 -15.75
C GLU A 110 10.62 -4.20 -15.23
N LYS A 111 10.15 -5.43 -15.47
CA LYS A 111 8.79 -5.89 -15.11
C LYS A 111 8.77 -6.98 -14.03
N ARG A 112 9.90 -7.26 -13.38
CA ARG A 112 10.05 -8.41 -12.47
C ARG A 112 10.79 -8.04 -11.18
N THR A 113 10.39 -8.69 -10.10
CA THR A 113 10.99 -8.51 -8.77
C THR A 113 12.08 -9.53 -8.51
N PHE A 114 11.98 -10.73 -9.08
CA PHE A 114 12.97 -11.81 -8.99
C PHE A 114 13.23 -12.39 -10.38
N PHE A 115 14.28 -13.20 -10.50
CA PHE A 115 14.63 -13.83 -11.78
C PHE A 115 13.67 -14.96 -12.21
N VAL A 116 12.98 -15.59 -11.26
CA VAL A 116 11.99 -16.65 -11.55
C VAL A 116 10.69 -16.38 -10.80
N SER A 117 9.57 -16.36 -11.54
CA SER A 117 8.23 -16.14 -11.00
C SER A 117 8.13 -14.88 -10.11
N HIS A 118 7.54 -15.00 -8.92
CA HIS A 118 7.29 -13.91 -7.96
C HIS A 118 7.92 -14.17 -6.58
N TYR A 119 8.84 -15.13 -6.47
CA TYR A 119 9.51 -15.49 -5.21
C TYR A 119 11.02 -15.51 -5.36
N PHE A 120 11.72 -15.33 -4.22
CA PHE A 120 13.17 -15.43 -4.14
C PHE A 120 13.65 -16.88 -4.32
N SER A 121 14.65 -17.09 -5.17
CA SER A 121 15.13 -18.42 -5.53
C SER A 121 16.66 -18.50 -5.56
N ILE A 122 17.20 -19.71 -5.75
CA ILE A 122 18.65 -19.86 -5.94
C ILE A 122 19.18 -19.18 -7.23
N ALA A 123 18.31 -18.88 -8.21
CA ALA A 123 18.70 -18.11 -9.38
C ALA A 123 19.11 -16.69 -8.97
N ASP A 124 18.35 -16.06 -8.08
CA ASP A 124 18.66 -14.73 -7.55
C ASP A 124 20.01 -14.73 -6.81
N ILE A 125 20.27 -15.78 -6.02
CA ILE A 125 21.56 -15.92 -5.32
C ILE A 125 22.72 -16.12 -6.29
N ALA A 126 22.54 -16.92 -7.33
CA ALA A 126 23.57 -17.14 -8.35
C ALA A 126 23.97 -15.83 -9.03
N ILE A 127 22.99 -15.06 -9.48
CA ILE A 127 23.22 -13.76 -10.13
C ILE A 127 23.81 -12.75 -9.14
N TRP A 128 23.28 -12.69 -7.92
CA TRP A 128 23.72 -11.73 -6.91
C TRP A 128 25.18 -11.98 -6.56
N SER A 129 25.54 -13.25 -6.36
CA SER A 129 26.90 -13.68 -6.05
C SER A 129 27.85 -13.44 -7.22
N GLY A 130 27.38 -13.61 -8.46
CA GLY A 130 28.13 -13.28 -9.66
C GLY A 130 28.50 -11.80 -9.71
N LEU A 131 27.54 -10.90 -9.49
CA LEU A 131 27.78 -9.45 -9.47
C LEU A 131 28.68 -9.04 -8.30
N ALA A 132 28.37 -9.50 -7.09
CA ALA A 132 29.16 -9.23 -5.88
C ALA A 132 30.62 -9.69 -6.06
N GLY A 133 30.83 -10.86 -6.67
CA GLY A 133 32.16 -11.42 -6.94
C GLY A 133 33.03 -10.57 -7.88
N THR A 134 32.43 -9.71 -8.72
CA THR A 134 33.21 -8.77 -9.55
C THR A 134 33.75 -7.56 -8.78
N GLY A 135 33.34 -7.38 -7.52
CA GLY A 135 33.87 -6.37 -6.61
C GLY A 135 33.70 -4.93 -7.11
N GLN A 136 34.81 -4.20 -7.23
CA GLN A 136 34.80 -2.77 -7.59
C GLN A 136 34.14 -2.48 -8.94
N ARG A 137 34.14 -3.44 -9.87
CA ARG A 137 33.49 -3.29 -11.18
C ARG A 137 31.98 -3.11 -11.02
N TRP A 138 31.35 -4.01 -10.26
CA TRP A 138 29.93 -3.88 -9.93
C TRP A 138 29.67 -2.64 -9.07
N GLU A 139 30.49 -2.35 -8.07
CA GLU A 139 30.30 -1.16 -7.22
C GLU A 139 30.34 0.16 -7.99
N SER A 140 31.19 0.27 -9.01
CA SER A 140 31.23 1.44 -9.90
C SER A 140 29.94 1.60 -10.69
N ILE A 141 29.44 0.51 -11.27
CA ILE A 141 28.18 0.51 -12.04
C ILE A 141 26.96 0.72 -11.14
N ARG A 142 26.97 0.14 -9.94
CA ARG A 142 25.91 0.30 -8.94
C ARG A 142 25.71 1.77 -8.55
N LYS A 143 26.79 2.56 -8.59
CA LYS A 143 26.78 4.01 -8.31
C LYS A 143 26.51 4.88 -9.54
N SER A 144 26.64 4.36 -10.76
CA SER A 144 26.56 5.16 -11.99
C SER A 144 25.14 5.33 -12.55
N ASN A 145 24.12 4.81 -11.86
CA ASN A 145 22.71 4.84 -12.28
C ASN A 145 22.44 4.26 -13.69
N LYS A 146 23.39 3.50 -14.25
CA LYS A 146 23.32 2.94 -15.61
C LYS A 146 22.27 1.83 -15.75
N TYR A 147 22.07 1.03 -14.70
CA TYR A 147 21.15 -0.12 -14.67
C TYR A 147 20.24 -0.03 -13.43
N PRO A 148 19.25 0.90 -13.42
CA PRO A 148 18.46 1.19 -12.23
C PRO A 148 17.62 -0.01 -11.74
N ASN A 149 17.09 -0.85 -12.64
CA ASN A 149 16.30 -2.03 -12.24
C ASN A 149 17.18 -3.11 -11.62
N LEU A 150 18.36 -3.36 -12.20
CA LEU A 150 19.34 -4.31 -11.68
C LEU A 150 19.90 -3.85 -10.33
N VAL A 151 20.19 -2.55 -10.17
CA VAL A 151 20.65 -1.97 -8.91
C VAL A 151 19.57 -2.04 -7.84
N ARG A 152 18.31 -1.73 -8.17
CA ARG A 152 17.17 -1.89 -7.26
C ARG A 152 17.08 -3.33 -6.76
N TRP A 153 17.08 -4.30 -7.67
CA TRP A 153 17.00 -5.72 -7.33
C TRP A 153 18.17 -6.13 -6.43
N TYR A 154 19.42 -5.82 -6.81
CA TYR A 154 20.61 -6.19 -6.05
C TYR A 154 20.58 -5.61 -4.62
N ASN A 155 20.20 -4.34 -4.47
CA ASN A 155 20.10 -3.69 -3.16
C ASN A 155 18.97 -4.28 -2.31
N SER A 156 17.86 -4.70 -2.93
CA SER A 156 16.74 -5.33 -2.23
C SER A 156 17.15 -6.68 -1.63
N ILE A 157 17.81 -7.54 -2.42
CA ILE A 157 18.37 -8.82 -1.94
C ILE A 157 19.41 -8.58 -0.83
N SER A 158 20.29 -7.59 -1.03
CA SER A 158 21.32 -7.25 -0.05
C SER A 158 20.75 -6.73 1.28
N ALA A 159 19.61 -6.04 1.24
CA ALA A 159 18.95 -5.53 2.44
C ALA A 159 18.22 -6.65 3.19
N GLU A 160 17.44 -7.47 2.49
CA GLU A 160 16.67 -8.56 3.08
C GLU A 160 17.55 -9.63 3.72
N TYR A 161 18.67 -9.98 3.07
CA TYR A 161 19.63 -10.99 3.55
C TYR A 161 20.96 -10.38 3.99
N SER A 162 20.90 -9.18 4.58
CA SER A 162 22.08 -8.38 4.93
C SER A 162 23.11 -9.14 5.77
N ASN A 163 22.70 -9.76 6.88
CA ASN A 163 23.62 -10.49 7.77
C ASN A 163 24.43 -11.59 7.06
N PRO A 164 23.80 -12.62 6.44
CA PRO A 164 24.56 -13.70 5.79
C PRO A 164 25.38 -13.20 4.58
N LEU A 165 24.85 -12.25 3.79
CA LEU A 165 25.53 -11.77 2.58
C LEU A 165 26.70 -10.83 2.89
N MET A 166 26.59 -9.98 3.91
CA MET A 166 27.70 -9.15 4.38
C MET A 166 28.85 -10.01 4.93
N GLU A 167 28.55 -11.09 5.64
CA GLU A 167 29.58 -12.00 6.15
C GLU A 167 30.35 -12.67 5.00
N VAL A 168 29.64 -13.19 3.99
CA VAL A 168 30.26 -13.82 2.81
C VAL A 168 31.10 -12.81 2.03
N THR A 169 30.56 -11.61 1.78
CA THR A 169 31.29 -10.58 1.03
C THR A 169 32.49 -10.05 1.80
N ALA A 170 32.39 -9.83 3.11
CA ALA A 170 33.52 -9.40 3.93
C ALA A 170 34.67 -10.44 3.95
N LEU A 171 34.33 -11.74 3.95
CA LEU A 171 35.30 -12.83 3.99
C LEU A 171 35.95 -13.12 2.63
N TYR A 172 35.19 -13.01 1.53
CA TYR A 172 35.60 -13.52 0.23
C TYR A 172 35.66 -12.48 -0.89
N VAL A 173 35.09 -11.28 -0.68
CA VAL A 173 35.05 -10.19 -1.66
C VAL A 173 35.85 -9.00 -1.10
N GLY A 174 37.19 -9.06 -1.26
CA GLY A 174 38.11 -8.00 -0.81
C GLY A 174 37.99 -6.67 -1.59
N LYS A 175 38.55 -5.58 -1.06
CA LYS A 175 38.56 -4.24 -1.70
C LYS A 175 39.24 -4.19 -3.08
N LYS A 176 40.07 -5.18 -3.40
CA LYS A 176 40.54 -5.51 -4.75
C LYS A 176 40.02 -6.92 -5.05
N GLY A 177 39.32 -7.09 -6.17
CA GLY A 177 38.70 -8.35 -6.55
C GLY A 177 39.66 -9.55 -6.43
N LEU A 178 39.11 -10.66 -5.92
CA LEU A 178 39.73 -11.98 -5.71
C LEU A 178 41.12 -11.95 -5.03
N GLY A 179 41.16 -12.10 -3.70
CA GLY A 179 42.41 -12.37 -2.99
C GLY A 179 42.34 -12.48 -1.46
N LYS A 180 42.51 -13.74 -0.99
CA LYS A 180 42.85 -14.27 0.36
C LYS A 180 41.94 -13.95 1.57
N PRO A 181 41.55 -14.98 2.35
CA PRO A 181 40.91 -14.77 3.65
C PRO A 181 41.90 -14.17 4.65
N VAL A 182 41.45 -13.17 5.40
CA VAL A 182 42.20 -12.61 6.54
C VAL A 182 42.18 -13.63 7.67
N ALA A 183 43.35 -14.12 8.07
CA ALA A 183 43.51 -15.09 9.15
C ALA A 183 42.82 -14.60 10.44
N ALA A 184 41.84 -15.37 10.92
CA ALA A 184 41.22 -15.17 12.22
C ALA A 184 42.26 -15.46 13.32
N LYS A 185 42.70 -14.40 14.01
CA LYS A 185 43.33 -14.56 15.34
C LYS A 185 42.22 -14.66 16.37
N SER A 186 42.05 -15.86 16.91
CA SER A 186 41.36 -16.14 18.15
C SER A 186 41.89 -15.22 19.26
N LYS A 187 40.99 -14.47 19.90
CA LYS A 187 41.21 -13.93 21.24
C LYS A 187 40.12 -14.46 22.15
N GLU A 188 40.58 -15.19 23.17
CA GLU A 188 39.81 -15.76 24.25
C GLU A 188 38.90 -14.71 24.92
N VAL A 189 37.65 -15.10 25.12
CA VAL A 189 36.70 -14.39 25.96
C VAL A 189 37.04 -14.73 27.41
N LYS A 190 37.54 -13.75 28.17
CA LYS A 190 37.57 -13.82 29.63
C LYS A 190 36.22 -13.36 30.17
N ASN A 191 35.54 -14.28 30.85
CA ASN A 191 34.44 -14.00 31.76
C ASN A 191 34.89 -13.08 32.89
N VAL A 192 34.17 -11.98 33.12
CA VAL A 192 34.00 -11.40 34.46
C VAL A 192 32.54 -10.95 34.61
N THR A 193 31.91 -11.51 35.63
CA THR A 193 30.58 -11.25 36.19
C THR A 193 30.47 -9.88 36.87
N ALA A 194 29.26 -9.28 36.81
CA ALA A 194 28.57 -8.35 37.74
C ALA A 194 29.40 -7.19 38.39
N ASP A 195 28.95 -5.94 38.52
CA ASP A 195 27.62 -5.49 38.94
C ASP A 195 27.48 -3.95 38.74
N SER A 196 26.22 -3.50 38.63
CA SER A 196 25.64 -2.16 38.93
C SER A 196 26.40 -0.84 38.66
N SER A 197 25.80 0.05 37.85
CA SER A 197 25.15 1.30 38.30
C SER A 197 24.87 2.31 37.17
N ASP A 198 23.77 3.04 37.34
CA ASP A 198 23.11 3.97 36.44
C ASP A 198 24.00 5.08 35.84
N LYS A 199 23.77 5.41 34.56
CA LYS A 199 23.31 6.75 34.13
C LYS A 199 23.13 6.85 32.62
N ALA A 200 21.88 7.10 32.25
CA ALA A 200 21.38 7.90 31.13
C ALA A 200 22.34 8.26 29.98
N LYS A 201 21.99 7.79 28.78
CA LYS A 201 21.90 8.64 27.57
C LYS A 201 20.85 8.04 26.64
N ALA A 202 19.60 8.44 26.88
CA ALA A 202 18.52 8.29 25.92
C ALA A 202 18.91 9.04 24.63
N GLY A 203 19.26 8.29 23.59
CA GLY A 203 19.26 8.79 22.23
C GLY A 203 17.82 9.04 21.83
N SER A 204 17.49 10.31 21.62
CA SER A 204 16.19 10.79 21.18
C SER A 204 15.65 9.98 19.99
N ARG A 205 14.70 9.08 20.26
CA ARG A 205 13.61 8.77 19.32
C ARG A 205 12.41 9.60 19.76
N SER A 206 12.39 10.89 19.40
CA SER A 206 11.16 11.65 19.43
C SER A 206 10.38 11.37 18.14
N SER A 207 9.73 10.21 18.05
CA SER A 207 8.48 10.17 17.30
C SER A 207 7.46 10.83 18.22
N SER A 208 7.11 12.08 17.95
CA SER A 208 5.93 12.71 18.56
C SER A 208 4.78 11.72 18.41
N GLU A 209 4.34 11.08 19.50
CA GLU A 209 3.25 10.12 19.44
C GLU A 209 1.99 10.86 18.97
N ILE A 210 1.49 10.42 17.83
CA ILE A 210 0.31 10.97 17.21
C ILE A 210 -0.89 10.32 17.89
N ASP A 211 -1.67 11.13 18.60
CA ASP A 211 -2.85 10.69 19.35
C ASP A 211 -4.13 11.35 18.84
N LEU A 212 -5.25 10.66 19.06
CA LEU A 212 -6.59 11.19 18.78
C LEU A 212 -7.04 12.08 19.95
N PRO A 213 -7.63 13.26 19.66
CA PRO A 213 -8.09 14.18 20.70
C PRO A 213 -9.23 13.56 21.51
N ASP A 214 -9.17 13.61 22.84
CA ASP A 214 -10.22 13.10 23.74
C ASP A 214 -10.55 11.60 23.55
N ALA A 215 -9.61 10.82 23.00
CA ALA A 215 -9.80 9.39 22.79
C ALA A 215 -9.71 8.59 24.09
N GLU A 216 -10.74 7.78 24.35
CA GLU A 216 -10.80 6.87 25.49
C GLU A 216 -10.61 5.41 25.04
N MET A 217 -9.80 4.66 25.80
CA MET A 217 -9.55 3.24 25.57
C MET A 217 -10.86 2.43 25.56
N GLY A 218 -11.05 1.59 24.54
CA GLY A 218 -12.23 0.75 24.35
C GLY A 218 -13.46 1.48 23.80
N LYS A 219 -13.42 2.82 23.67
CA LYS A 219 -14.59 3.62 23.22
C LYS A 219 -14.41 4.23 21.83
N VAL A 220 -13.19 4.21 21.29
CA VAL A 220 -12.93 4.77 19.95
C VAL A 220 -13.66 3.95 18.89
N ARG A 221 -14.51 4.63 18.12
CA ARG A 221 -15.12 4.09 16.90
C ARG A 221 -14.73 4.94 15.70
N LEU A 222 -14.25 4.28 14.66
CA LEU A 222 -13.64 4.81 13.44
C LEU A 222 -14.34 4.24 12.21
N ARG A 223 -14.07 4.82 11.03
CA ARG A 223 -14.55 4.27 9.76
C ARG A 223 -13.62 4.54 8.61
N PHE A 224 -13.46 3.52 7.77
CA PHE A 224 -12.96 3.68 6.42
C PHE A 224 -14.16 3.74 5.47
N ALA A 225 -14.34 4.89 4.81
CA ALA A 225 -15.55 5.19 4.06
C ALA A 225 -15.28 5.46 2.55
N PRO A 226 -14.89 4.45 1.74
CA PRO A 226 -14.66 4.64 0.32
C PRO A 226 -15.98 4.79 -0.48
N GLU A 227 -15.97 5.65 -1.51
CA GLU A 227 -16.99 5.64 -2.57
C GLU A 227 -16.73 4.44 -3.49
N PRO A 228 -17.73 3.58 -3.79
CA PRO A 228 -17.57 2.41 -4.66
C PRO A 228 -17.52 2.78 -6.14
N SER A 229 -16.59 3.67 -6.51
CA SER A 229 -16.46 4.26 -7.85
C SER A 229 -15.13 3.95 -8.55
N GLY A 230 -14.36 3.00 -8.02
CA GLY A 230 -13.07 2.58 -8.56
C GLY A 230 -12.22 1.82 -7.55
N PHE A 231 -11.05 1.38 -8.00
CA PHE A 231 -10.11 0.59 -7.21
C PHE A 231 -9.41 1.42 -6.12
N LEU A 232 -9.03 0.78 -5.00
CA LEU A 232 -8.18 1.43 -4.01
C LEU A 232 -6.79 1.66 -4.58
N HIS A 233 -6.16 2.73 -4.12
CA HIS A 233 -4.77 3.05 -4.43
C HIS A 233 -4.06 3.41 -3.14
N ILE A 234 -2.74 3.57 -3.19
CA ILE A 234 -1.92 3.81 -2.00
C ILE A 234 -2.40 4.99 -1.12
N GLY A 235 -2.98 6.04 -1.71
CA GLY A 235 -3.62 7.12 -0.94
C GLY A 235 -4.82 6.67 -0.08
N HIS A 236 -5.64 5.74 -0.56
CA HIS A 236 -6.72 5.13 0.21
C HIS A 236 -6.18 4.14 1.24
N ALA A 237 -5.11 3.41 0.90
CA ALA A 237 -4.43 2.52 1.86
C ALA A 237 -3.95 3.29 3.09
N LYS A 238 -3.41 4.52 2.92
CA LYS A 238 -3.11 5.43 4.05
C LYS A 238 -4.33 5.65 4.95
N ALA A 239 -5.46 6.02 4.38
CA ALA A 239 -6.68 6.26 5.16
C ALA A 239 -7.17 5.01 5.88
N ALA A 240 -7.20 3.85 5.21
CA ALA A 240 -7.65 2.59 5.80
C ALA A 240 -6.73 2.14 6.94
N LEU A 241 -5.41 2.18 6.72
CA LEU A 241 -4.41 1.78 7.69
C LEU A 241 -4.34 2.71 8.90
N LEU A 242 -4.53 4.02 8.72
CA LEU A 242 -4.62 4.95 9.85
C LEU A 242 -5.84 4.66 10.74
N ASN A 243 -7.00 4.37 10.14
CA ASN A 243 -8.19 3.98 10.92
C ASN A 243 -7.92 2.68 11.71
N GLN A 244 -7.26 1.69 11.10
CA GLN A 244 -6.90 0.46 11.82
C GLN A 244 -5.86 0.71 12.91
N TYR A 245 -4.84 1.52 12.65
CA TYR A 245 -3.80 1.85 13.63
C TYR A 245 -4.41 2.44 14.90
N PHE A 246 -5.28 3.44 14.77
CA PHE A 246 -5.93 4.04 15.94
C PHE A 246 -6.94 3.09 16.61
N ALA A 247 -7.66 2.27 15.85
CA ALA A 247 -8.51 1.25 16.46
C ALA A 247 -7.68 0.27 17.30
N GLN A 248 -6.51 -0.16 16.82
CA GLN A 248 -5.63 -1.04 17.58
C GLN A 248 -5.05 -0.35 18.82
N ARG A 249 -4.56 0.90 18.66
CA ARG A 249 -3.97 1.69 19.75
C ARG A 249 -4.96 1.94 20.88
N TYR A 250 -6.22 2.24 20.54
CA TYR A 250 -7.26 2.57 21.53
C TYR A 250 -8.21 1.41 21.84
N HIS A 251 -7.90 0.17 21.43
CA HIS A 251 -8.81 -0.98 21.57
C HIS A 251 -10.23 -0.71 21.05
N GLY A 252 -10.32 0.07 19.98
CA GLY A 252 -11.55 0.53 19.35
C GLY A 252 -12.00 -0.34 18.17
N GLU A 253 -12.99 0.19 17.44
CA GLU A 253 -13.65 -0.49 16.32
C GLU A 253 -13.52 0.30 15.02
N VAL A 254 -13.41 -0.39 13.90
CA VAL A 254 -13.49 0.20 12.54
C VAL A 254 -14.75 -0.32 11.84
N ILE A 255 -15.51 0.60 11.25
CA ILE A 255 -16.59 0.27 10.30
C ILE A 255 -16.05 0.43 8.87
N LEU A 256 -16.34 -0.53 7.99
CA LEU A 256 -16.16 -0.37 6.56
C LEU A 256 -17.49 0.16 5.99
N ARG A 257 -17.52 1.43 5.58
CA ARG A 257 -18.73 2.05 5.03
C ARG A 257 -18.57 2.32 3.54
N PHE A 258 -19.49 1.86 2.72
CA PHE A 258 -19.57 2.33 1.34
C PHE A 258 -20.36 3.64 1.31
N ASP A 259 -19.68 4.74 0.96
CA ASP A 259 -20.32 6.05 0.78
C ASP A 259 -20.96 6.12 -0.62
N ASP A 260 -22.02 5.34 -0.80
CA ASP A 260 -22.73 5.07 -2.05
C ASP A 260 -23.87 6.06 -2.31
N THR A 261 -23.52 7.34 -2.49
CA THR A 261 -24.50 8.43 -2.69
C THR A 261 -24.59 8.89 -4.15
N ASN A 262 -23.88 8.23 -5.06
CA ASN A 262 -23.71 8.67 -6.44
C ASN A 262 -23.95 7.52 -7.43
N PRO A 263 -25.22 7.27 -7.82
CA PRO A 263 -25.60 6.08 -8.60
C PRO A 263 -24.96 6.03 -9.99
N THR A 264 -24.45 7.15 -10.52
CA THR A 264 -23.84 7.20 -11.87
C THR A 264 -22.42 6.64 -11.93
N LYS A 265 -21.72 6.59 -10.80
CA LYS A 265 -20.30 6.18 -10.76
C LYS A 265 -20.06 4.86 -10.05
N GLU A 266 -21.10 4.31 -9.43
CA GLU A 266 -20.98 3.24 -8.45
C GLU A 266 -21.50 1.92 -9.02
N SER A 267 -20.88 0.81 -8.62
CA SER A 267 -21.27 -0.53 -9.07
C SER A 267 -20.99 -1.60 -8.01
N ASN A 268 -21.70 -2.73 -8.08
CA ASN A 268 -21.45 -3.88 -7.20
C ASN A 268 -20.05 -4.47 -7.44
N GLU A 269 -19.56 -4.45 -8.68
CA GLU A 269 -18.19 -4.85 -9.02
C GLU A 269 -17.14 -4.03 -8.24
N PHE A 270 -17.35 -2.71 -8.10
CA PHE A 270 -16.45 -1.90 -7.30
C PHE A 270 -16.56 -2.21 -5.80
N VAL A 271 -17.77 -2.48 -5.28
CA VAL A 271 -17.94 -2.93 -3.89
C VAL A 271 -17.14 -4.21 -3.63
N GLU A 272 -17.30 -5.23 -4.47
CA GLU A 272 -16.60 -6.51 -4.35
C GLU A 272 -15.07 -6.33 -4.41
N ASN A 273 -14.58 -5.55 -5.36
CA ASN A 273 -13.15 -5.24 -5.47
C ASN A 273 -12.60 -4.48 -4.27
N LEU A 274 -13.36 -3.52 -3.74
CA LEU A 274 -12.97 -2.77 -2.55
C LEU A 274 -12.88 -3.67 -1.31
N ILE A 275 -13.81 -4.62 -1.14
CA ILE A 275 -13.75 -5.60 -0.05
C ILE A 275 -12.47 -6.44 -0.18
N LYS A 276 -12.17 -6.93 -1.39
CA LYS A 276 -10.93 -7.68 -1.67
C LYS A 276 -9.68 -6.85 -1.37
N ASP A 277 -9.64 -5.57 -1.73
CA ASP A 277 -8.51 -4.68 -1.44
C ASP A 277 -8.34 -4.45 0.07
N VAL A 278 -9.44 -4.26 0.79
CA VAL A 278 -9.46 -4.11 2.26
C VAL A 278 -8.96 -5.37 2.95
N GLU A 279 -9.38 -6.56 2.49
CA GLU A 279 -8.87 -7.85 2.96
C GLU A 279 -7.38 -8.04 2.65
N THR A 280 -6.95 -7.66 1.44
CA THR A 280 -5.55 -7.73 1.00
C THR A 280 -4.65 -6.85 1.89
N LEU A 281 -5.15 -5.69 2.31
CA LEU A 281 -4.45 -4.80 3.25
C LEU A 281 -4.48 -5.30 4.70
N GLY A 282 -5.20 -6.39 5.01
CA GLY A 282 -5.33 -6.92 6.36
C GLY A 282 -6.18 -6.05 7.29
N ILE A 283 -7.07 -5.23 6.73
CA ILE A 283 -7.93 -4.35 7.52
C ILE A 283 -9.02 -5.14 8.23
N LYS A 284 -8.99 -5.10 9.56
CA LYS A 284 -10.06 -5.65 10.39
C LYS A 284 -11.14 -4.61 10.62
N TYR A 285 -12.37 -4.95 10.24
CA TYR A 285 -13.56 -4.13 10.48
C TYR A 285 -14.65 -4.95 11.18
N GLN A 286 -15.51 -4.29 11.95
CA GLN A 286 -16.58 -4.94 12.71
C GLN A 286 -17.77 -5.32 11.82
N LYS A 287 -18.16 -4.42 10.92
CA LYS A 287 -19.30 -4.59 10.02
C LYS A 287 -19.12 -3.75 8.76
N ILE A 288 -19.83 -4.16 7.72
CA ILE A 288 -20.02 -3.39 6.50
C ILE A 288 -21.33 -2.62 6.60
N THR A 289 -21.31 -1.33 6.27
CA THR A 289 -22.51 -0.50 6.16
C THR A 289 -22.53 0.24 4.83
N TYR A 290 -23.70 0.74 4.45
CA TYR A 290 -23.89 1.52 3.25
C TYR A 290 -24.61 2.81 3.60
N THR A 291 -24.13 3.94 3.10
CA THR A 291 -24.79 5.23 3.35
C THR A 291 -26.24 5.24 2.83
N SER A 292 -26.53 4.49 1.77
CA SER A 292 -27.88 4.38 1.24
C SER A 292 -28.87 3.58 2.10
N ASP A 293 -28.41 2.83 3.12
CA ASP A 293 -29.31 2.26 4.15
C ASP A 293 -29.99 3.36 4.98
N TYR A 294 -29.39 4.56 5.01
CA TYR A 294 -29.86 5.70 5.80
C TYR A 294 -30.68 6.72 5.00
N PHE A 295 -30.93 6.50 3.70
CA PHE A 295 -31.63 7.48 2.86
C PHE A 295 -33.01 7.88 3.36
N SER A 296 -33.77 6.95 3.93
CA SER A 296 -35.08 7.25 4.53
C SER A 296 -34.97 8.27 5.67
N LYS A 297 -33.99 8.09 6.57
CA LYS A 297 -33.73 8.99 7.69
C LYS A 297 -33.19 10.34 7.22
N LEU A 298 -32.27 10.33 6.26
CA LEU A 298 -31.70 11.55 5.66
C LEU A 298 -32.78 12.40 4.96
N MET A 299 -33.73 11.78 4.26
CA MET A 299 -34.85 12.48 3.65
C MET A 299 -35.80 13.07 4.70
N ALA A 300 -36.10 12.34 5.77
CA ALA A 300 -36.91 12.85 6.87
C ALA A 300 -36.25 14.06 7.56
N LEU A 301 -34.92 14.04 7.72
CA LEU A 301 -34.16 15.18 8.21
C LEU A 301 -34.17 16.36 7.25
N ALA A 302 -34.02 16.12 5.95
CA ALA A 302 -34.16 17.18 4.95
C ALA A 302 -35.53 17.87 5.04
N GLU A 303 -36.62 17.11 5.17
CA GLU A 303 -37.96 17.66 5.38
C GLU A 303 -38.11 18.44 6.69
N LYS A 304 -37.49 17.95 7.78
CA LYS A 304 -37.44 18.66 9.06
C LYS A 304 -36.73 20.02 8.90
N LEU A 305 -35.55 20.03 8.26
CA LEU A 305 -34.79 21.26 8.04
C LEU A 305 -35.54 22.27 7.15
N ILE A 306 -36.30 21.80 6.14
CA ILE A 306 -37.17 22.69 5.35
C ILE A 306 -38.24 23.33 6.25
N LYS A 307 -38.90 22.55 7.11
CA LYS A 307 -39.94 23.04 8.03
C LYS A 307 -39.40 24.01 9.08
N GLU A 308 -38.15 23.84 9.48
CA GLU A 308 -37.44 24.75 10.41
C GLU A 308 -36.87 25.98 9.70
N GLY A 309 -37.04 26.11 8.37
CA GLY A 309 -36.51 27.22 7.59
C GLY A 309 -35.00 27.16 7.35
N LYS A 310 -34.35 26.06 7.72
CA LYS A 310 -32.90 25.79 7.61
C LYS A 310 -32.48 25.17 6.28
N ALA A 311 -33.43 24.85 5.41
CA ALA A 311 -33.18 24.40 4.04
C ALA A 311 -34.24 24.95 3.08
N TYR A 312 -33.87 25.10 1.81
CA TYR A 312 -34.76 25.56 0.74
C TYR A 312 -34.44 24.87 -0.57
N VAL A 313 -35.43 24.77 -1.46
CA VAL A 313 -35.26 24.21 -2.79
C VAL A 313 -34.92 25.33 -3.77
N ASP A 314 -33.87 25.11 -4.56
CA ASP A 314 -33.31 26.08 -5.48
C ASP A 314 -33.32 25.53 -6.91
N ASP A 315 -33.82 26.34 -7.84
CA ASP A 315 -33.88 26.04 -9.28
C ASP A 315 -32.89 26.87 -10.09
N THR A 316 -32.01 27.62 -9.41
CA THR A 316 -31.02 28.47 -10.06
C THR A 316 -30.06 27.61 -10.89
N PRO A 317 -29.82 27.94 -12.17
CA PRO A 317 -28.90 27.20 -13.02
C PRO A 317 -27.52 27.06 -12.36
N ARG A 318 -26.89 25.90 -12.52
CA ARG A 318 -25.65 25.54 -11.80
C ARG A 318 -24.54 26.57 -11.91
N GLU A 319 -24.30 27.13 -13.09
CA GLU A 319 -23.25 28.13 -13.32
C GLU A 319 -23.54 29.45 -12.59
N GLN A 320 -24.81 29.88 -12.63
CA GLN A 320 -25.27 31.06 -11.89
C GLN A 320 -25.17 30.83 -10.39
N MET A 321 -25.66 29.70 -9.88
CA MET A 321 -25.55 29.32 -8.46
C MET A 321 -24.09 29.32 -7.98
N GLN A 322 -23.16 28.82 -8.79
CA GLN A 322 -21.74 28.84 -8.46
C GLN A 322 -21.22 30.29 -8.35
N LYS A 323 -21.58 31.16 -9.30
CA LYS A 323 -21.19 32.58 -9.26
C LYS A 323 -21.77 33.28 -8.03
N GLU A 324 -23.08 33.14 -7.80
CA GLU A 324 -23.77 33.73 -6.64
C GLU A 324 -23.13 33.29 -5.32
N ARG A 325 -22.80 32.00 -5.16
CA ARG A 325 -22.06 31.51 -3.98
C ARG A 325 -20.67 32.13 -3.84
N MET A 326 -19.93 32.30 -4.93
CA MET A 326 -18.60 32.89 -4.90
C MET A 326 -18.64 34.38 -4.51
N ASP A 327 -19.68 35.08 -4.94
CA ASP A 327 -19.89 36.51 -4.70
C ASP A 327 -20.69 36.79 -3.42
N GLY A 328 -21.22 35.76 -2.75
CA GLY A 328 -22.02 35.89 -1.53
C GLY A 328 -23.45 36.41 -1.78
N ILE A 329 -23.97 36.24 -2.99
CA ILE A 329 -25.30 36.71 -3.40
C ILE A 329 -26.33 35.63 -3.05
N GLU A 330 -27.36 35.99 -2.28
CA GLU A 330 -28.44 35.07 -1.95
C GLU A 330 -29.25 34.68 -3.20
N SER A 331 -29.56 33.39 -3.34
CA SER A 331 -30.47 32.92 -4.41
C SER A 331 -31.85 33.53 -4.23
N LYS A 332 -32.51 33.85 -5.35
CA LYS A 332 -33.94 34.26 -5.38
C LYS A 332 -34.85 33.26 -4.66
N CYS A 333 -34.47 31.98 -4.60
CA CYS A 333 -35.24 30.91 -3.97
C CYS A 333 -35.02 30.81 -2.45
N ARG A 334 -34.02 31.50 -1.90
CA ARG A 334 -33.66 31.42 -0.47
C ARG A 334 -34.79 31.93 0.44
N SER A 335 -35.59 32.86 -0.06
CA SER A 335 -36.76 33.45 0.63
C SER A 335 -38.09 32.74 0.34
N ASN A 336 -38.08 31.61 -0.38
CA ASN A 336 -39.28 30.81 -0.61
C ASN A 336 -39.96 30.44 0.73
N SER A 337 -41.30 30.43 0.73
CA SER A 337 -42.06 29.96 1.89
C SER A 337 -41.83 28.46 2.14
N ILE A 338 -42.15 28.00 3.35
CA ILE A 338 -42.02 26.59 3.73
C ILE A 338 -42.89 25.72 2.81
N GLU A 339 -44.11 26.17 2.49
CA GLU A 339 -45.07 25.47 1.63
C GLU A 339 -44.53 25.30 0.21
N GLU A 340 -43.95 26.35 -0.37
CA GLU A 340 -43.37 26.28 -1.72
C GLU A 340 -42.15 25.35 -1.75
N ASN A 341 -41.28 25.42 -0.73
CA ASN A 341 -40.14 24.50 -0.63
C ASN A 341 -40.59 23.04 -0.50
N LEU A 342 -41.62 22.75 0.31
CA LEU A 342 -42.16 21.39 0.44
C LEU A 342 -42.84 20.90 -0.85
N LYS A 343 -43.47 21.80 -1.61
CA LYS A 343 -44.03 21.48 -2.93
C LYS A 343 -42.93 21.11 -3.92
N LEU A 344 -41.89 21.93 -4.05
CA LEU A 344 -40.76 21.63 -4.94
C LEU A 344 -39.97 20.39 -4.48
N TRP A 345 -39.87 20.15 -3.18
CA TRP A 345 -39.26 18.94 -2.63
C TRP A 345 -40.02 17.67 -3.06
N LYS A 346 -41.35 17.71 -3.08
CA LYS A 346 -42.18 16.60 -3.62
C LYS A 346 -41.94 16.38 -5.11
N GLU A 347 -41.80 17.45 -5.89
CA GLU A 347 -41.42 17.36 -7.32
C GLU A 347 -40.05 16.69 -7.50
N MET A 348 -39.08 17.06 -6.67
CA MET A 348 -37.76 16.41 -6.64
C MET A 348 -37.86 14.91 -6.31
N ILE A 349 -38.57 14.54 -5.23
CA ILE A 349 -38.79 13.13 -4.86
C ILE A 349 -39.44 12.34 -6.01
N ALA A 350 -40.46 12.92 -6.65
CA ALA A 350 -41.13 12.31 -7.80
C ALA A 350 -40.20 12.19 -9.02
N GLY A 351 -39.13 12.98 -9.08
CA GLY A 351 -38.24 13.11 -10.23
C GLY A 351 -38.98 13.61 -11.46
N SER A 352 -39.89 14.57 -11.28
CA SER A 352 -40.60 15.23 -12.38
C SER A 352 -39.64 16.12 -13.19
N GLU A 353 -40.08 16.61 -14.35
CA GLU A 353 -39.31 17.56 -15.15
C GLU A 353 -38.93 18.81 -14.32
N ARG A 354 -39.86 19.28 -13.48
CA ARG A 354 -39.60 20.38 -12.56
C ARG A 354 -38.60 19.99 -11.47
N GLY A 355 -38.77 18.81 -10.86
CA GLY A 355 -37.84 18.30 -9.85
C GLY A 355 -36.41 18.17 -10.35
N LEU A 356 -36.21 17.73 -11.59
CA LEU A 356 -34.88 17.55 -12.20
C LEU A 356 -34.10 18.87 -12.37
N GLN A 357 -34.78 20.01 -12.38
CA GLN A 357 -34.16 21.34 -12.43
C GLN A 357 -33.78 21.87 -11.04
N CYS A 358 -34.21 21.19 -9.98
CA CYS A 358 -34.09 21.66 -8.61
C CYS A 358 -33.00 20.90 -7.83
N CYS A 359 -32.46 21.56 -6.82
CA CYS A 359 -31.66 20.95 -5.75
C CYS A 359 -32.11 21.47 -4.38
N LEU A 360 -31.85 20.70 -3.32
CA LEU A 360 -32.06 21.19 -1.95
C LEU A 360 -30.76 21.81 -1.45
N ARG A 361 -30.83 22.99 -0.86
CA ARG A 361 -29.70 23.69 -0.26
C ARG A 361 -29.93 23.91 1.23
N GLY A 362 -28.86 23.82 2.01
CA GLY A 362 -28.85 24.34 3.37
C GLY A 362 -28.95 25.86 3.38
N LYS A 363 -29.60 26.42 4.38
CA LYS A 363 -29.66 27.85 4.65
C LYS A 363 -28.68 28.17 5.78
N LEU A 364 -27.45 28.43 5.39
CA LEU A 364 -26.34 28.81 6.26
C LEU A 364 -26.05 30.31 6.03
N ASP A 365 -24.79 30.72 6.08
CA ASP A 365 -24.37 32.11 5.91
C ASP A 365 -23.71 32.35 4.53
N MET A 366 -24.39 33.15 3.69
CA MET A 366 -23.90 33.53 2.37
C MET A 366 -22.76 34.55 2.42
N GLN A 367 -22.59 35.29 3.53
CA GLN A 367 -21.51 36.26 3.73
C GLN A 367 -20.25 35.65 4.35
N ASP A 368 -20.30 34.39 4.79
CA ASP A 368 -19.18 33.75 5.48
C ASP A 368 -17.91 33.77 4.60
N PRO A 369 -16.73 34.12 5.14
CA PRO A 369 -15.48 34.06 4.39
C PRO A 369 -15.15 32.63 3.91
N ASN A 370 -15.58 31.60 4.65
CA ASN A 370 -15.52 30.20 4.25
C ASN A 370 -16.67 29.86 3.29
N LYS A 371 -16.32 29.76 2.01
CA LYS A 371 -17.27 29.50 0.91
C LYS A 371 -18.00 28.16 1.01
N SER A 372 -17.52 27.22 1.82
CA SER A 372 -18.22 25.96 2.08
C SER A 372 -19.52 26.19 2.88
N LEU A 373 -19.55 27.21 3.73
CA LEU A 373 -20.71 27.59 4.54
C LEU A 373 -21.75 28.40 3.76
N ARG A 374 -21.48 28.77 2.51
CA ARG A 374 -22.42 29.52 1.68
C ARG A 374 -23.43 28.60 1.03
N ASP A 375 -24.52 28.34 1.74
CA ASP A 375 -25.70 27.55 1.34
C ASP A 375 -25.35 26.33 0.47
N PRO A 376 -24.67 25.31 1.03
CA PRO A 376 -24.25 24.13 0.28
C PRO A 376 -25.44 23.28 -0.18
N VAL A 377 -25.25 22.55 -1.27
CA VAL A 377 -26.25 21.62 -1.80
C VAL A 377 -26.30 20.37 -0.92
N TYR A 378 -27.49 20.03 -0.44
CA TYR A 378 -27.78 18.85 0.37
C TYR A 378 -28.32 17.69 -0.44
N TYR A 379 -29.20 17.94 -1.43
CA TYR A 379 -29.76 16.91 -2.30
C TYR A 379 -29.78 17.35 -3.76
N ARG A 380 -29.64 16.38 -4.65
CA ARG A 380 -29.76 16.55 -6.10
C ARG A 380 -30.65 15.46 -6.69
N CYS A 381 -31.35 15.79 -7.77
CA CYS A 381 -32.06 14.80 -8.58
C CYS A 381 -31.09 14.05 -9.51
N ASN A 382 -31.27 12.74 -9.59
CA ASN A 382 -30.60 11.88 -10.56
C ASN A 382 -31.53 10.71 -10.90
N PRO A 383 -32.01 10.57 -12.15
CA PRO A 383 -32.94 9.49 -12.50
C PRO A 383 -32.27 8.12 -12.63
N ILE A 384 -30.93 8.05 -12.57
CA ILE A 384 -30.18 6.79 -12.71
C ILE A 384 -30.46 5.88 -11.50
N PRO A 385 -30.81 4.60 -11.73
CA PRO A 385 -30.99 3.63 -10.66
C PRO A 385 -29.72 3.41 -9.84
N HIS A 386 -29.87 3.24 -8.53
CA HIS A 386 -28.75 2.92 -7.64
C HIS A 386 -28.38 1.44 -7.72
N HIS A 387 -27.09 1.13 -7.68
CA HIS A 387 -26.57 -0.24 -7.83
C HIS A 387 -27.10 -1.29 -6.82
N ARG A 388 -27.56 -0.88 -5.62
CA ARG A 388 -28.07 -1.78 -4.57
C ARG A 388 -29.58 -1.70 -4.40
N ILE A 389 -30.15 -0.50 -4.46
CA ILE A 389 -31.57 -0.24 -4.13
C ILE A 389 -32.42 0.12 -5.35
N GLY A 390 -31.86 0.04 -6.56
CA GLY A 390 -32.56 0.24 -7.82
C GLY A 390 -33.15 1.65 -7.94
N SER A 391 -34.35 1.72 -8.53
CA SER A 391 -35.06 2.98 -8.81
C SER A 391 -35.91 3.50 -7.63
N LYS A 392 -35.69 2.99 -6.41
CA LYS A 392 -36.48 3.38 -5.23
C LYS A 392 -36.40 4.88 -4.94
N TYR A 393 -35.27 5.50 -5.22
CA TYR A 393 -35.04 6.94 -5.05
C TYR A 393 -34.61 7.57 -6.36
N LYS A 394 -35.02 8.82 -6.58
CA LYS A 394 -34.60 9.68 -7.71
C LYS A 394 -33.84 10.92 -7.25
N ILE A 395 -33.68 11.05 -5.95
CA ILE A 395 -32.90 12.09 -5.30
C ILE A 395 -31.84 11.43 -4.43
N TYR A 396 -30.66 12.03 -4.39
CA TYR A 396 -29.54 11.49 -3.65
C TYR A 396 -28.90 12.61 -2.83
N PRO A 397 -28.57 12.35 -1.55
CA PRO A 397 -27.89 13.32 -0.72
C PRO A 397 -26.48 13.55 -1.26
N THR A 398 -25.93 14.73 -1.01
CA THR A 398 -24.51 14.98 -1.23
C THR A 398 -23.68 14.40 -0.10
N TYR A 399 -22.38 14.18 -0.35
CA TYR A 399 -21.43 13.76 0.69
C TYR A 399 -21.46 14.69 1.91
N ASP A 400 -21.49 16.01 1.68
CA ASP A 400 -21.46 17.01 2.74
C ASP A 400 -22.70 16.94 3.65
N PHE A 401 -23.85 16.49 3.13
CA PHE A 401 -25.08 16.30 3.93
C PHE A 401 -25.17 14.91 4.57
N ALA A 402 -24.83 13.86 3.82
CA ALA A 402 -24.96 12.48 4.32
C ALA A 402 -23.90 12.13 5.36
N CYS A 403 -22.64 12.49 5.12
CA CYS A 403 -21.52 12.03 5.94
C CYS A 403 -21.61 12.47 7.42
N PRO A 404 -21.95 13.73 7.77
CA PRO A 404 -22.10 14.15 9.17
C PRO A 404 -23.20 13.41 9.92
N PHE A 405 -24.32 13.13 9.25
CA PHE A 405 -25.41 12.34 9.81
C PHE A 405 -24.99 10.89 10.05
N VAL A 406 -24.44 10.21 9.04
CA VAL A 406 -24.14 8.78 9.14
C VAL A 406 -22.99 8.53 10.13
N ASP A 407 -21.97 9.40 10.16
CA ASP A 407 -20.93 9.32 11.19
C ASP A 407 -21.54 9.45 12.61
N ALA A 408 -22.47 10.38 12.83
CA ALA A 408 -23.14 10.54 14.12
C ALA A 408 -23.97 9.30 14.49
N GLU A 409 -24.83 8.84 13.57
CA GLU A 409 -25.75 7.71 13.71
C GLU A 409 -25.02 6.38 13.97
N GLU A 410 -23.89 6.14 13.30
CA GLU A 410 -23.08 4.92 13.49
C GLU A 410 -22.24 4.93 14.78
N GLY A 411 -22.27 6.03 15.53
CA GLY A 411 -21.48 6.16 16.75
C GLY A 411 -19.99 6.43 16.48
N ILE A 412 -19.60 6.87 15.27
CA ILE A 412 -18.22 7.27 14.97
C ILE A 412 -17.76 8.37 15.94
N THR A 413 -16.73 8.08 16.72
CA THR A 413 -16.14 9.06 17.64
C THR A 413 -15.20 10.02 16.92
N HIS A 414 -14.41 9.46 16.00
CA HIS A 414 -13.36 10.16 15.27
C HIS A 414 -13.50 9.90 13.77
N ALA A 415 -13.76 10.94 13.01
CA ALA A 415 -13.83 10.93 11.57
C ALA A 415 -12.47 11.33 10.99
N LEU A 416 -11.65 10.33 10.62
CA LEU A 416 -10.37 10.58 9.94
C LEU A 416 -10.61 11.02 8.50
N ARG A 417 -9.99 12.13 8.08
CA ARG A 417 -10.12 12.72 6.75
C ARG A 417 -8.81 13.33 6.27
N SER A 418 -8.62 13.42 4.96
CA SER A 418 -7.48 14.14 4.39
C SER A 418 -7.65 15.65 4.61
N SER A 419 -6.54 16.37 4.76
CA SER A 419 -6.50 17.84 4.94
C SER A 419 -7.11 18.65 3.77
N GLU A 420 -7.40 18.02 2.63
CA GLU A 420 -8.10 18.68 1.51
C GLU A 420 -9.57 19.03 1.83
N TYR A 421 -10.10 18.46 2.92
CA TYR A 421 -11.45 18.75 3.41
C TYR A 421 -11.48 19.80 4.54
N HIS A 422 -10.34 20.41 4.89
CA HIS A 422 -10.23 21.31 6.05
C HIS A 422 -11.29 22.41 6.08
N ASP A 423 -11.46 23.12 4.96
CA ASP A 423 -12.45 24.19 4.83
C ASP A 423 -13.89 23.68 5.08
N ARG A 424 -14.16 22.39 4.93
CA ARG A 424 -15.48 21.79 5.14
C ARG A 424 -15.71 21.29 6.57
N ASN A 425 -14.73 21.39 7.46
CA ASN A 425 -14.91 20.94 8.86
C ASN A 425 -15.96 21.79 9.58
N ALA A 426 -15.97 23.11 9.34
CA ALA A 426 -16.99 24.00 9.86
C ALA A 426 -18.39 23.65 9.32
N GLN A 427 -18.48 23.38 8.01
CA GLN A 427 -19.71 22.91 7.36
C GLN A 427 -20.21 21.59 7.96
N TYR A 428 -19.31 20.63 8.17
CA TYR A 428 -19.65 19.34 8.77
C TYR A 428 -20.27 19.49 10.15
N HIS A 429 -19.67 20.30 11.03
CA HIS A 429 -20.21 20.53 12.38
C HIS A 429 -21.50 21.34 12.37
N GLY A 430 -21.61 22.38 11.54
CA GLY A 430 -22.85 23.16 11.41
C GLY A 430 -24.02 22.28 10.96
N ILE A 431 -23.79 21.36 10.02
CA ILE A 431 -24.82 20.40 9.59
C ILE A 431 -25.19 19.43 10.73
N GLN A 432 -24.23 18.96 11.53
CA GLN A 432 -24.54 18.13 12.70
C GLN A 432 -25.42 18.87 13.72
N GLU A 433 -25.07 20.12 14.02
CA GLU A 433 -25.83 20.98 14.92
C GLU A 433 -27.26 21.19 14.41
N ASP A 434 -27.42 21.53 13.12
CA ASP A 434 -28.72 21.72 12.50
C ASP A 434 -29.59 20.46 12.55
N MET A 435 -28.99 19.29 12.37
CA MET A 435 -29.68 18.01 12.50
C MET A 435 -30.00 17.63 13.94
N GLY A 436 -29.40 18.30 14.93
CA GLY A 436 -29.47 17.93 16.35
C GLY A 436 -28.65 16.68 16.69
N MET A 437 -27.57 16.45 15.95
CA MET A 437 -26.69 15.30 16.11
C MET A 437 -25.55 15.56 17.08
N ARG A 438 -25.05 14.48 17.69
CA ARG A 438 -23.82 14.55 18.49
C ARG A 438 -22.65 14.99 17.62
N LYS A 439 -21.74 15.76 18.21
CA LYS A 439 -20.49 16.14 17.56
C LYS A 439 -19.57 14.92 17.39
N VAL A 440 -18.98 14.79 16.21
CA VAL A 440 -17.95 13.80 15.89
C VAL A 440 -16.62 14.52 15.76
N HIS A 441 -15.56 14.04 16.41
CA HIS A 441 -14.24 14.67 16.29
C HIS A 441 -13.68 14.44 14.89
N ILE A 442 -13.20 15.49 14.21
CA ILE A 442 -12.48 15.32 12.95
C ILE A 442 -10.99 15.25 13.25
N TYR A 443 -10.34 14.21 12.72
CA TYR A 443 -8.89 14.10 12.74
C TYR A 443 -8.38 14.21 11.31
N GLU A 444 -7.53 15.20 11.05
CA GLU A 444 -7.01 15.47 9.72
C GLU A 444 -5.63 14.87 9.53
N PHE A 445 -5.41 14.21 8.40
CA PHE A 445 -4.10 13.72 8.01
C PHE A 445 -3.68 14.29 6.65
N SER A 446 -2.38 14.49 6.46
CA SER A 446 -1.85 14.96 5.18
C SER A 446 -2.09 13.91 4.09
N ARG A 447 -2.67 14.35 2.97
CA ARG A 447 -2.87 13.51 1.78
C ARG A 447 -1.52 12.98 1.30
N LEU A 448 -1.45 11.68 1.04
CA LEU A 448 -0.26 11.08 0.44
C LEU A 448 -0.13 11.55 -1.02
N ASN A 449 1.02 12.13 -1.34
CA ASN A 449 1.42 12.44 -2.70
C ASN A 449 2.82 11.87 -2.94
N MET A 450 3.02 11.23 -4.09
CA MET A 450 4.28 10.57 -4.42
C MET A 450 4.83 11.13 -5.72
N VAL A 451 6.13 11.40 -5.73
CA VAL A 451 6.84 11.78 -6.96
C VAL A 451 6.75 10.62 -7.95
N TYR A 452 6.60 10.94 -9.25
CA TYR A 452 6.44 9.97 -10.34
C TYR A 452 5.18 9.10 -10.31
N THR A 453 4.21 9.40 -9.44
CA THR A 453 2.97 8.61 -9.33
C THR A 453 1.74 9.48 -9.50
N LEU A 454 0.77 9.00 -10.28
CA LEU A 454 -0.53 9.68 -10.44
C LEU A 454 -1.60 8.93 -9.65
N LEU A 455 -2.24 9.60 -8.69
CA LEU A 455 -3.33 9.01 -7.89
C LEU A 455 -4.74 9.39 -8.37
N SER A 456 -4.85 10.28 -9.36
CA SER A 456 -6.15 10.72 -9.87
C SER A 456 -6.85 9.56 -10.61
N LYS A 457 -8.03 9.13 -10.12
CA LYS A 457 -8.89 8.11 -10.76
C LYS A 457 -9.10 8.39 -12.27
N ARG A 458 -9.36 9.64 -12.65
CA ARG A 458 -9.52 10.04 -14.06
C ARG A 458 -8.27 9.78 -14.90
N LYS A 459 -7.08 10.07 -14.36
CA LYS A 459 -5.82 9.84 -15.06
C LYS A 459 -5.49 8.35 -15.14
N LEU A 460 -5.71 7.59 -14.07
CA LEU A 460 -5.50 6.13 -14.07
C LEU A 460 -6.43 5.42 -15.06
N LEU A 461 -7.71 5.79 -15.09
CA LEU A 461 -8.67 5.27 -16.06
C LEU A 461 -8.21 5.51 -17.51
N TRP A 462 -7.63 6.68 -17.80
CA TRP A 462 -7.10 6.97 -19.14
C TRP A 462 -6.00 5.98 -19.56
N PHE A 463 -5.08 5.61 -18.68
CA PHE A 463 -4.03 4.63 -19.00
C PHE A 463 -4.59 3.25 -19.30
N VAL A 464 -5.61 2.81 -18.55
CA VAL A 464 -6.31 1.54 -18.79
C VAL A 464 -7.05 1.57 -20.13
N GLN A 465 -7.86 2.61 -20.38
CA GLN A 465 -8.64 2.75 -21.61
C GLN A 465 -7.77 2.88 -22.88
N ASN A 466 -6.55 3.42 -22.75
CA ASN A 466 -5.62 3.58 -23.87
C ASN A 466 -4.61 2.43 -23.98
N GLY A 467 -4.82 1.31 -23.26
CA GLY A 467 -3.99 0.11 -23.34
C GLY A 467 -2.52 0.37 -23.00
N LYS A 468 -2.23 1.35 -22.15
CA LYS A 468 -0.85 1.67 -21.70
C LYS A 468 -0.42 0.79 -20.52
N VAL A 469 -1.38 0.10 -19.92
CA VAL A 469 -1.24 -0.90 -18.86
C VAL A 469 -2.14 -2.09 -19.11
N ASP A 470 -1.83 -3.22 -18.47
CA ASP A 470 -2.58 -4.47 -18.65
C ASP A 470 -3.97 -4.41 -18.01
N GLY A 471 -4.15 -3.55 -17.00
CA GLY A 471 -5.37 -3.41 -16.24
C GLY A 471 -5.18 -2.58 -14.98
N TRP A 472 -6.17 -2.60 -14.08
CA TRP A 472 -6.10 -1.92 -12.79
C TRP A 472 -5.16 -2.58 -11.80
N ASP A 473 -4.84 -3.85 -11.99
CA ASP A 473 -3.90 -4.63 -11.20
C ASP A 473 -2.48 -4.63 -11.80
N ASP A 474 -2.21 -3.84 -12.83
CA ASP A 474 -0.88 -3.75 -13.45
C ASP A 474 0.18 -3.38 -12.38
N PRO A 475 1.34 -4.07 -12.31
CA PRO A 475 2.37 -3.80 -11.32
C PRO A 475 2.95 -2.36 -11.33
N ARG A 476 2.71 -1.59 -12.40
CA ARG A 476 3.11 -0.18 -12.50
C ARG A 476 2.08 0.77 -11.92
N PHE A 477 0.85 0.31 -11.69
CA PHE A 477 -0.22 1.11 -11.13
C PHE A 477 -0.09 1.25 -9.61
N PRO A 478 -0.49 2.41 -9.05
CA PRO A 478 -0.45 2.64 -7.61
C PRO A 478 -1.68 2.08 -6.89
N THR A 479 -2.44 1.20 -7.53
CA THR A 479 -3.57 0.50 -6.94
C THR A 479 -3.09 -0.49 -5.88
N VAL A 480 -3.93 -0.82 -4.90
CA VAL A 480 -3.59 -1.85 -3.89
C VAL A 480 -3.24 -3.16 -4.57
N GLN A 481 -4.04 -3.58 -5.55
CA GLN A 481 -3.79 -4.80 -6.32
C GLN A 481 -2.48 -4.72 -7.12
N GLY A 482 -2.21 -3.58 -7.78
CA GLY A 482 -0.99 -3.38 -8.56
C GLY A 482 0.28 -3.42 -7.71
N ILE A 483 0.31 -2.70 -6.58
CA ILE A 483 1.49 -2.68 -5.71
C ILE A 483 1.72 -4.04 -5.02
N VAL A 484 0.66 -4.76 -4.65
CA VAL A 484 0.78 -6.11 -4.08
C VAL A 484 1.24 -7.10 -5.15
N ARG A 485 0.69 -7.05 -6.37
CA ARG A 485 1.15 -7.86 -7.52
C ARG A 485 2.60 -7.57 -7.88
N ARG A 486 3.08 -6.35 -7.69
CA ARG A 486 4.49 -5.98 -7.83
C ARG A 486 5.40 -6.63 -6.77
N GLY A 487 4.84 -7.10 -5.66
CA GLY A 487 5.57 -7.73 -4.55
C GLY A 487 5.77 -6.82 -3.33
N LEU A 488 5.01 -5.73 -3.19
CA LEU A 488 5.03 -4.92 -1.97
C LEU A 488 4.46 -5.71 -0.79
N LYS A 489 5.25 -5.87 0.28
CA LYS A 489 4.79 -6.46 1.55
C LYS A 489 3.91 -5.46 2.30
N ILE A 490 2.76 -5.91 2.80
CA ILE A 490 1.78 -5.06 3.50
C ILE A 490 2.40 -4.43 4.75
N GLU A 491 3.24 -5.17 5.47
CA GLU A 491 3.93 -4.69 6.67
C GLU A 491 4.83 -3.48 6.36
N ALA A 492 5.52 -3.52 5.21
CA ALA A 492 6.35 -2.40 4.75
C ALA A 492 5.49 -1.17 4.38
N LEU A 493 4.32 -1.39 3.78
CA LEU A 493 3.37 -0.32 3.50
C LEU A 493 2.83 0.33 4.79
N ILE A 494 2.52 -0.48 5.80
CA ILE A 494 2.09 -0.01 7.12
C ILE A 494 3.18 0.85 7.76
N GLN A 495 4.41 0.35 7.82
CA GLN A 495 5.54 1.11 8.38
C GLN A 495 5.75 2.44 7.64
N PHE A 496 5.73 2.41 6.31
CA PHE A 496 5.84 3.62 5.48
C PHE A 496 4.73 4.64 5.80
N ILE A 497 3.49 4.19 5.97
CA ILE A 497 2.37 5.10 6.29
C ILE A 497 2.51 5.70 7.69
N LEU A 498 2.93 4.90 8.68
CA LEU A 498 3.08 5.35 10.07
C LEU A 498 4.26 6.33 10.25
N GLU A 499 5.34 6.16 9.50
CA GLU A 499 6.47 7.11 9.48
C GLU A 499 6.11 8.47 8.84
N GLN A 500 5.00 8.52 8.09
CA GLN A 500 4.50 9.70 7.39
C GLN A 500 3.17 10.23 7.98
N ALA A 501 2.74 9.67 9.11
CA ALA A 501 1.50 10.03 9.78
C ALA A 501 1.61 11.39 10.46
#